data_AF-A0A1W1VMA1-F1
#
_entry.id   AF-A0A1W1VMA1-F1
#
_cell.length_a   1.000
_cell.length_b   1.000
_cell.length_c   1.000
_cell.angle_alpha   90.00
_cell.angle_beta   90.00
_cell.angle_gamma   90.00
#
_symmetry.space_group_name_H-M   'P 1'
#
loop_
_entity.id
_entity.type
_entity.pdbx_description
1 polymer ?
#
loop_
_entity_poly.entity_id
_entity_poly.type
_entity_poly.pdbx_seq_one_letter_code
_entity_poly.pdbx_strand_id
1 'polypeptide(L)'
;MTDLLRDWQPAPAGFKHVVSVSLGNSKRNAREELTVLGQPFVLERIGTDGDAKKAAELFQALDGRVDAFGLGGADLYVVAAGKRYTFGNVRKLVSHAKITPVLDGSGVKNTLERDAVMQLDPILNWSRQRVLMVSAVDRFGMAEAIAEAGANVVYGDIVFGLNMNVPLRSLPALRRVAHLVLPVVTKLPQDWFYPTGDKQETSVEGKGTRYYAWADVIAGDTHYVKRYAPRDLLSKTVLTQTITEADRLWMKDRGVARLITTTPRMGSRNFATNVLEAFFVALSGKREALSQEEYLRYIREVGFKPEVNEL
;
A
#
# COMPACT_ATOMS: atom_id res chain seq x y z
N MET A 1 27.65 20.36 2.94
CA MET A 1 27.25 18.95 2.99
C MET A 1 26.44 18.79 4.26
N THR A 2 25.17 18.47 4.13
CA THR A 2 24.22 18.38 5.23
C THR A 2 24.65 17.31 6.24
N ASP A 3 24.50 17.62 7.54
CA ASP A 3 24.69 16.71 8.70
C ASP A 3 23.85 15.42 8.61
N LEU A 4 22.96 15.33 7.60
CA LEU A 4 22.00 14.25 7.36
C LEU A 4 22.62 12.87 7.07
N LEU A 5 23.86 12.81 6.55
CA LEU A 5 24.52 11.54 6.22
C LEU A 5 25.71 11.23 7.14
N ARG A 6 25.86 11.95 8.26
CA ARG A 6 27.04 11.84 9.13
C ARG A 6 27.32 10.41 9.59
N ASP A 7 26.26 9.67 9.91
CA ASP A 7 26.33 8.29 10.38
C ASP A 7 25.82 7.27 9.35
N TRP A 8 25.52 7.72 8.12
CA TRP A 8 25.02 6.84 7.07
C TRP A 8 26.15 6.05 6.42
N GLN A 9 25.96 4.75 6.25
CA GLN A 9 26.94 3.85 5.65
C GLN A 9 26.36 3.20 4.39
N PRO A 10 27.12 3.19 3.27
CA PRO A 10 26.70 2.48 2.07
C PRO A 10 26.63 0.98 2.31
N ALA A 11 25.87 0.26 1.47
CA ALA A 11 25.87 -1.19 1.49
C ALA A 11 27.27 -1.76 1.18
N PRO A 12 27.63 -2.93 1.73
CA PRO A 12 28.90 -3.60 1.41
C PRO A 12 29.02 -3.91 -0.08
N ALA A 13 30.25 -4.08 -0.57
CA ALA A 13 30.49 -4.50 -1.95
C ALA A 13 29.75 -5.82 -2.26
N GLY A 14 29.08 -5.87 -3.41
CA GLY A 14 28.26 -7.01 -3.85
C GLY A 14 26.81 -6.99 -3.34
N PHE A 15 26.47 -6.12 -2.40
CA PHE A 15 25.09 -5.92 -1.94
C PHE A 15 24.38 -4.89 -2.82
N LYS A 16 23.07 -5.08 -2.98
CA LYS A 16 22.18 -4.03 -3.48
C LYS A 16 21.64 -3.20 -2.31
N HIS A 17 21.61 -1.88 -2.45
CA HIS A 17 21.10 -0.98 -1.41
C HIS A 17 19.78 -0.36 -1.84
N VAL A 18 18.73 -0.63 -1.08
CA VAL A 18 17.44 0.04 -1.23
C VAL A 18 17.19 0.93 -0.03
N VAL A 19 16.90 2.21 -0.27
CA VAL A 19 16.58 3.16 0.79
C VAL A 19 15.16 3.68 0.62
N SER A 20 14.29 3.44 1.60
CA SER A 20 12.99 4.07 1.68
C SER A 20 13.07 5.38 2.43
N VAL A 21 12.96 6.50 1.71
CA VAL A 21 12.82 7.83 2.32
C VAL A 21 11.34 8.05 2.60
N SER A 22 11.00 8.16 3.89
CA SER A 22 9.62 8.17 4.35
C SER A 22 9.26 9.48 5.04
N LEU A 23 8.13 10.10 4.67
CA LEU A 23 7.54 11.22 5.43
C LEU A 23 7.02 10.81 6.81
N GLY A 24 7.01 9.52 7.15
CA GLY A 24 6.59 9.03 8.45
C GLY A 24 7.64 9.18 9.55
N ASN A 25 7.27 8.73 10.76
CA ASN A 25 8.08 8.86 11.97
C ASN A 25 9.47 8.19 11.86
N SER A 26 10.52 8.86 12.33
CA SER A 26 11.91 8.39 12.35
C SER A 26 12.19 7.34 13.43
N LYS A 27 11.36 7.21 14.47
CA LYS A 27 11.42 6.11 15.45
C LYS A 27 11.23 4.72 14.82
N ARG A 28 10.68 4.67 13.59
CA ARG A 28 10.52 3.45 12.79
C ARG A 28 11.66 3.22 11.80
N ASN A 29 12.76 3.98 11.92
CA ASN A 29 13.95 3.77 11.10
C ASN A 29 14.49 2.37 11.33
N ALA A 30 14.99 1.76 10.27
CA ALA A 30 15.51 0.41 10.33
C ALA A 30 16.44 0.14 9.16
N ARG A 31 17.36 -0.78 9.37
CA ARG A 31 18.29 -1.30 8.38
C ARG A 31 18.34 -2.82 8.55
N GLU A 32 18.11 -3.56 7.50
CA GLU A 32 18.08 -5.03 7.51
C GLU A 32 18.88 -5.57 6.34
N GLU A 33 19.65 -6.62 6.62
CA GLU A 33 20.42 -7.35 5.63
C GLU A 33 19.73 -8.70 5.36
N LEU A 34 19.51 -9.01 4.09
CA LEU A 34 18.94 -10.29 3.71
C LEU A 34 19.42 -10.72 2.32
N THR A 35 19.28 -12.01 2.02
CA THR A 35 19.61 -12.57 0.71
C THR A 35 18.33 -13.12 0.09
N VAL A 36 18.03 -12.67 -1.13
CA VAL A 36 16.87 -13.14 -1.90
C VAL A 36 17.32 -13.53 -3.29
N LEU A 37 16.93 -14.72 -3.74
CA LEU A 37 17.34 -15.30 -5.04
C LEU A 37 18.86 -15.23 -5.27
N GLY A 38 19.65 -15.48 -4.23
CA GLY A 38 21.12 -15.46 -4.27
C GLY A 38 21.76 -14.06 -4.25
N GLN A 39 20.97 -12.98 -4.28
CA GLN A 39 21.46 -11.61 -4.22
C GLN A 39 21.35 -11.06 -2.78
N PRO A 40 22.45 -10.62 -2.16
CA PRO A 40 22.41 -9.93 -0.87
C PRO A 40 21.93 -8.47 -1.02
N PHE A 41 21.14 -8.01 -0.05
CA PHE A 41 20.55 -6.67 0.01
C PHE A 41 20.78 -6.03 1.37
N VAL A 42 20.93 -4.69 1.36
CA VAL A 42 20.65 -3.82 2.49
C VAL A 42 19.35 -3.09 2.20
N LEU A 43 18.33 -3.33 3.01
CA LEU A 43 17.07 -2.58 2.98
C LEU A 43 17.04 -1.62 4.15
N GLU A 44 16.89 -0.33 3.85
CA GLU A 44 16.92 0.72 4.84
C GLU A 44 15.67 1.59 4.75
N ARG A 45 15.17 2.05 5.89
CA ARG A 45 14.11 3.05 5.97
C ARG A 45 14.58 4.24 6.80
N ILE A 46 14.46 5.43 6.22
CA ILE A 46 14.79 6.71 6.85
C ILE A 46 13.53 7.57 6.87
N GLY A 47 12.98 7.80 8.06
CA GLY A 47 11.85 8.67 8.34
C GLY A 47 12.27 10.13 8.49
N THR A 48 11.42 11.05 8.03
CA THR A 48 11.65 12.50 8.09
C THR A 48 10.66 13.24 8.97
N ASP A 49 9.79 12.54 9.71
CA ASP A 49 8.87 13.13 10.69
C ASP A 49 7.95 14.22 10.10
N GLY A 50 7.51 14.00 8.86
CA GLY A 50 6.68 14.95 8.10
C GLY A 50 7.47 16.06 7.39
N ASP A 51 8.78 16.16 7.59
CA ASP A 51 9.61 17.17 6.95
C ASP A 51 9.90 16.79 5.49
N ALA A 52 9.16 17.42 4.58
CA ALA A 52 9.33 17.26 3.14
C ALA A 52 10.65 17.86 2.61
N LYS A 53 11.19 18.89 3.25
CA LYS A 53 12.49 19.47 2.85
C LYS A 53 13.61 18.50 3.18
N LYS A 54 13.60 17.93 4.38
CA LYS A 54 14.54 16.87 4.78
C LYS A 54 14.46 15.65 3.86
N ALA A 55 13.26 15.26 3.44
CA ALA A 55 13.07 14.17 2.47
C ALA A 55 13.71 14.52 1.10
N ALA A 56 13.48 15.72 0.58
CA ALA A 56 14.11 16.18 -0.67
C ALA A 56 15.65 16.16 -0.58
N GLU A 57 16.20 16.63 0.54
CA GLU A 57 17.64 16.64 0.79
C GLU A 57 18.22 15.21 0.86
N LEU A 58 17.51 14.25 1.45
CA LEU A 58 17.90 12.83 1.47
C LEU A 58 17.89 12.21 0.07
N PHE A 59 16.83 12.43 -0.72
CA PHE A 59 16.78 11.98 -2.11
C PHE A 59 17.96 12.53 -2.91
N GLN A 60 18.26 13.83 -2.77
CA GLN A 60 19.38 14.45 -3.45
C GLN A 60 20.74 13.89 -3.01
N ALA A 61 20.94 13.71 -1.71
CA ALA A 61 22.23 13.31 -1.15
C ALA A 61 22.59 11.85 -1.42
N LEU A 62 21.57 10.98 -1.54
CA LEU A 62 21.73 9.55 -1.79
C LEU A 62 21.58 9.18 -3.28
N ASP A 63 21.20 10.13 -4.14
CA ASP A 63 21.06 9.89 -5.58
C ASP A 63 22.38 9.39 -6.20
N GLY A 64 22.30 8.28 -6.94
CA GLY A 64 23.46 7.59 -7.51
C GLY A 64 24.30 6.79 -6.50
N ARG A 65 23.94 6.76 -5.20
CA ARG A 65 24.65 5.99 -4.15
C ARG A 65 23.94 4.71 -3.73
N VAL A 66 22.70 4.53 -4.15
CA VAL A 66 21.85 3.39 -3.84
C VAL A 66 21.17 2.89 -5.12
N ASP A 67 20.79 1.61 -5.16
CA ASP A 67 20.23 0.98 -6.35
C ASP A 67 18.80 1.47 -6.66
N ALA A 68 17.98 1.68 -5.63
CA ALA A 68 16.62 2.17 -5.78
C ALA A 68 16.11 2.86 -4.52
N PHE A 69 15.23 3.84 -4.70
CA PHE A 69 14.51 4.47 -3.62
C PHE A 69 13.08 3.97 -3.49
N GLY A 70 12.65 3.72 -2.25
CA GLY A 70 11.25 3.72 -1.89
C GLY A 70 10.79 5.10 -1.43
N LEU A 71 9.64 5.57 -1.89
CA LEU A 71 8.93 6.73 -1.35
C LEU A 71 7.91 6.26 -0.32
N GLY A 72 8.17 6.55 0.96
CA GLY A 72 7.28 6.16 2.05
C GLY A 72 6.37 7.30 2.52
N GLY A 73 5.11 7.01 2.81
CA GLY A 73 4.16 8.01 3.32
C GLY A 73 3.60 8.96 2.24
N ALA A 74 3.91 8.70 0.98
CA ALA A 74 3.35 9.39 -0.18
C ALA A 74 3.29 8.46 -1.38
N ASP A 75 2.29 8.66 -2.23
CA ASP A 75 2.21 8.02 -3.54
C ASP A 75 2.64 9.03 -4.60
N LEU A 76 3.54 8.62 -5.50
CA LEU A 76 3.94 9.42 -6.66
C LEU A 76 2.79 9.46 -7.67
N TYR A 77 2.07 8.36 -7.81
CA TYR A 77 0.86 8.27 -8.62
C TYR A 77 -0.10 7.21 -8.11
N VAL A 78 -1.37 7.33 -8.47
CA VAL A 78 -2.32 6.21 -8.42
C VAL A 78 -2.62 5.73 -9.82
N VAL A 79 -2.88 4.44 -9.97
CA VAL A 79 -3.36 3.84 -11.22
C VAL A 79 -4.82 3.48 -11.04
N ALA A 80 -5.69 4.08 -11.86
CA ALA A 80 -7.10 3.76 -11.86
C ALA A 80 -7.56 3.58 -13.31
N ALA A 81 -8.26 2.48 -13.58
CA ALA A 81 -8.84 2.17 -14.88
C ALA A 81 -7.82 2.26 -16.04
N GLY A 82 -6.62 1.70 -15.85
CA GLY A 82 -5.55 1.72 -16.84
C GLY A 82 -4.84 3.07 -17.03
N LYS A 83 -5.22 4.11 -16.28
CA LYS A 83 -4.60 5.44 -16.35
C LYS A 83 -3.84 5.79 -15.09
N ARG A 84 -2.65 6.37 -15.25
CA ARG A 84 -1.80 6.90 -14.18
C ARG A 84 -2.17 8.36 -13.88
N TYR A 85 -2.35 8.68 -12.60
CA TYR A 85 -2.62 10.02 -12.09
C TYR A 85 -1.52 10.42 -11.10
N THR A 86 -0.63 11.31 -11.52
CA THR A 86 0.55 11.72 -10.75
C THR A 86 0.26 12.88 -9.82
N PHE A 87 0.70 12.77 -8.56
CA PHE A 87 0.62 13.85 -7.58
C PHE A 87 1.72 14.87 -7.84
N GLY A 88 1.33 16.10 -8.21
CA GLY A 88 2.28 17.14 -8.65
C GLY A 88 3.26 17.58 -7.56
N ASN A 89 2.78 17.70 -6.32
CA ASN A 89 3.58 18.02 -5.13
C ASN A 89 4.60 16.93 -4.82
N VAL A 90 4.20 15.66 -4.89
CA VAL A 90 5.08 14.50 -4.63
C VAL A 90 6.13 14.36 -5.74
N ARG A 91 5.74 14.56 -7.00
CA ARG A 91 6.68 14.60 -8.13
C ARG A 91 7.76 15.67 -7.93
N LYS A 92 7.40 16.84 -7.41
CA LYS A 92 8.36 17.90 -7.10
C LYS A 92 9.31 17.50 -5.98
N LEU A 93 8.79 16.86 -4.93
CA LEU A 93 9.58 16.36 -3.79
C LEU A 93 10.70 15.42 -4.25
N VAL A 94 10.38 14.42 -5.08
CA VAL A 94 11.35 13.41 -5.52
C VAL A 94 12.21 13.88 -6.70
N SER A 95 11.92 15.03 -7.29
CA SER A 95 12.60 15.52 -8.50
C SER A 95 14.09 15.78 -8.34
N HIS A 96 14.60 15.78 -7.11
CA HIS A 96 16.01 15.93 -6.79
C HIS A 96 16.83 14.64 -6.98
N ALA A 97 16.18 13.47 -7.05
CA ALA A 97 16.80 12.23 -7.52
C ALA A 97 16.73 12.17 -9.05
N LYS A 98 17.89 12.16 -9.70
CA LYS A 98 18.05 12.19 -11.17
C LYS A 98 18.56 10.86 -11.73
N ILE A 99 19.30 10.09 -10.94
CA ILE A 99 20.02 8.89 -11.38
C ILE A 99 19.32 7.64 -10.86
N THR A 100 19.02 7.60 -9.55
CA THR A 100 18.43 6.45 -8.88
C THR A 100 16.90 6.46 -9.06
N PRO A 101 16.27 5.34 -9.43
CA PRO A 101 14.82 5.27 -9.57
C PRO A 101 14.11 5.49 -8.23
N VAL A 102 12.99 6.21 -8.25
CA VAL A 102 12.13 6.43 -7.08
C VAL A 102 10.77 5.75 -7.31
N LEU A 103 10.43 4.81 -6.43
CA LEU A 103 9.27 3.94 -6.51
C LEU A 103 8.37 4.16 -5.29
N ASP A 104 7.06 4.22 -5.47
CA ASP A 104 6.08 4.49 -4.41
C ASP A 104 5.28 3.26 -3.95
N GLY A 105 5.53 2.11 -4.56
CA GLY A 105 4.83 0.86 -4.32
C GLY A 105 3.65 0.63 -5.25
N SER A 106 3.31 1.58 -6.12
CA SER A 106 2.13 1.50 -6.98
C SER A 106 2.21 0.36 -8.00
N GLY A 107 3.40 0.00 -8.47
CA GLY A 107 3.58 -1.19 -9.32
C GLY A 107 3.24 -2.48 -8.57
N VAL A 108 3.81 -2.64 -7.37
CA VAL A 108 3.56 -3.82 -6.52
C VAL A 108 2.10 -3.87 -6.06
N LYS A 109 1.50 -2.76 -5.60
CA LYS A 109 0.07 -2.70 -5.22
C LYS A 109 -0.81 -3.22 -6.36
N ASN A 110 -0.55 -2.78 -7.59
CA ASN A 110 -1.33 -3.19 -8.76
C ASN A 110 -1.08 -4.64 -9.22
N THR A 111 0.02 -5.26 -8.82
CA THR A 111 0.32 -6.63 -9.22
C THR A 111 -0.01 -7.63 -8.13
N LEU A 112 0.55 -7.42 -6.93
CA LEU A 112 0.45 -8.32 -5.78
C LEU A 112 -0.99 -8.49 -5.32
N GLU A 113 -1.78 -7.42 -5.26
CA GLU A 113 -3.16 -7.52 -4.79
C GLU A 113 -4.05 -8.29 -5.77
N ARG A 114 -3.84 -8.11 -7.08
CA ARG A 114 -4.58 -8.86 -8.11
C ARG A 114 -4.25 -10.35 -8.04
N ASP A 115 -2.97 -10.68 -7.92
CA ASP A 115 -2.53 -12.07 -7.76
C ASP A 115 -3.02 -12.68 -6.45
N ALA A 116 -3.02 -11.93 -5.34
CA ALA A 116 -3.57 -12.38 -4.08
C ALA A 116 -5.07 -12.70 -4.18
N VAL A 117 -5.87 -11.85 -4.83
CA VAL A 117 -7.30 -12.12 -5.05
C VAL A 117 -7.51 -13.41 -5.83
N MET A 118 -6.73 -13.65 -6.90
CA MET A 118 -6.79 -14.92 -7.64
C MET A 118 -6.43 -16.13 -6.78
N GLN A 119 -5.36 -16.03 -5.98
CA GLN A 119 -4.93 -17.10 -5.07
C GLN A 119 -5.97 -17.42 -3.97
N LEU A 120 -6.80 -16.44 -3.60
CA LEU A 120 -7.80 -16.58 -2.55
C LEU A 120 -9.16 -17.10 -3.05
N ASP A 121 -9.40 -17.14 -4.37
CA ASP A 121 -10.68 -17.60 -4.91
C ASP A 121 -11.05 -19.04 -4.50
N PRO A 122 -10.14 -20.02 -4.47
CA PRO A 122 -10.46 -21.37 -3.99
C PRO A 122 -10.92 -21.42 -2.52
N ILE A 123 -10.56 -20.41 -1.71
CA ILE A 123 -10.87 -20.34 -0.28
C ILE A 123 -12.15 -19.52 -0.04
N LEU A 124 -12.32 -18.43 -0.78
CA LEU A 124 -13.39 -17.47 -0.56
C LEU A 124 -14.56 -17.65 -1.53
N ASN A 125 -14.35 -18.21 -2.72
CA ASN A 125 -15.31 -18.29 -3.80
C ASN A 125 -15.96 -16.93 -4.05
N TRP A 126 -15.21 -16.01 -4.67
CA TRP A 126 -15.56 -14.59 -4.76
C TRP A 126 -16.97 -14.36 -5.30
N SER A 127 -17.41 -15.18 -6.26
CA SER A 127 -18.77 -15.14 -6.84
C SER A 127 -19.92 -15.22 -5.83
N ARG A 128 -19.67 -15.73 -4.62
CA ARG A 128 -20.67 -15.85 -3.53
C ARG A 128 -20.50 -14.81 -2.43
N GLN A 129 -19.47 -13.97 -2.51
CA GLN A 129 -19.12 -13.04 -1.44
C GLN A 129 -19.73 -11.66 -1.67
N ARG A 130 -20.23 -11.05 -0.60
CA ARG A 130 -20.50 -9.61 -0.53
C ARG A 130 -19.28 -8.91 0.03
N VAL A 131 -18.67 -8.04 -0.77
CA VAL A 131 -17.41 -7.38 -0.41
C VAL A 131 -17.62 -5.89 -0.22
N LEU A 132 -17.23 -5.37 0.93
CA LEU A 132 -17.08 -3.94 1.15
C LEU A 132 -15.63 -3.53 0.89
N MET A 133 -15.37 -2.85 -0.22
CA MET A 133 -14.10 -2.16 -0.47
C MET A 133 -14.13 -0.80 0.24
N VAL A 134 -13.48 -0.66 1.39
CA VAL A 134 -13.59 0.56 2.23
C VAL A 134 -12.97 1.80 1.55
N SER A 135 -11.95 1.60 0.72
CA SER A 135 -11.38 2.62 -0.17
C SER A 135 -10.86 1.92 -1.41
N ALA A 136 -11.50 2.14 -2.55
CA ALA A 136 -11.13 1.52 -3.81
C ALA A 136 -10.11 2.35 -4.59
N VAL A 137 -10.10 3.67 -4.45
CA VAL A 137 -9.15 4.55 -5.16
C VAL A 137 -7.71 4.30 -4.71
N ASP A 138 -7.49 4.04 -3.42
CA ASP A 138 -6.16 3.70 -2.88
C ASP A 138 -5.69 2.30 -3.33
N ARG A 139 -6.64 1.37 -3.50
CA ARG A 139 -6.39 -0.05 -3.83
C ARG A 139 -7.19 -0.50 -5.04
N PHE A 140 -7.03 0.25 -6.13
CA PHE A 140 -7.83 0.04 -7.34
C PHE A 140 -7.63 -1.36 -7.91
N GLY A 141 -6.43 -1.92 -7.73
CA GLY A 141 -6.12 -3.27 -8.17
C GLY A 141 -6.88 -4.36 -7.47
N MET A 142 -6.91 -4.33 -6.14
CA MET A 142 -7.76 -5.21 -5.34
C MET A 142 -9.24 -5.05 -5.73
N ALA A 143 -9.72 -3.81 -5.86
CA ALA A 143 -11.10 -3.50 -6.21
C ALA A 143 -11.51 -4.10 -7.57
N GLU A 144 -10.67 -3.95 -8.59
CA GLU A 144 -10.90 -4.52 -9.93
C GLU A 144 -10.88 -6.04 -9.89
N ALA A 145 -9.85 -6.66 -9.31
CA ALA A 145 -9.72 -8.10 -9.32
C ALA A 145 -10.87 -8.80 -8.57
N ILE A 146 -11.34 -8.24 -7.45
CA ILE A 146 -12.46 -8.81 -6.70
C ILE A 146 -13.76 -8.76 -7.52
N ALA A 147 -14.00 -7.65 -8.22
CA ALA A 147 -15.17 -7.50 -9.08
C ALA A 147 -15.09 -8.41 -10.32
N GLU A 148 -13.91 -8.55 -10.92
CA GLU A 148 -13.64 -9.43 -12.06
C GLU A 148 -13.76 -10.92 -11.66
N ALA A 149 -13.42 -11.27 -10.42
CA ALA A 149 -13.67 -12.60 -9.84
C ALA A 149 -15.16 -12.88 -9.52
N GLY A 150 -16.05 -11.91 -9.79
CA GLY A 150 -17.50 -12.08 -9.73
C GLY A 150 -18.15 -11.72 -8.39
N ALA A 151 -17.41 -11.12 -7.46
CA ALA A 151 -18.00 -10.73 -6.17
C ALA A 151 -19.04 -9.60 -6.28
N ASN A 152 -19.97 -9.58 -5.32
CA ASN A 152 -20.89 -8.46 -5.17
C ASN A 152 -20.20 -7.35 -4.36
N VAL A 153 -19.71 -6.32 -5.03
CA VAL A 153 -18.86 -5.28 -4.41
C VAL A 153 -19.61 -3.99 -4.15
N VAL A 154 -19.43 -3.42 -2.95
CA VAL A 154 -19.72 -2.03 -2.63
C VAL A 154 -18.40 -1.28 -2.44
N TYR A 155 -18.17 -0.25 -3.24
CA TYR A 155 -17.03 0.65 -3.07
C TYR A 155 -17.40 1.83 -2.17
N GLY A 156 -16.66 1.96 -1.09
CA GLY A 156 -16.91 2.87 0.02
C GLY A 156 -16.34 4.27 -0.17
N ASP A 157 -15.72 4.58 -1.30
CA ASP A 157 -15.01 5.85 -1.53
C ASP A 157 -15.87 7.09 -1.28
N ILE A 158 -17.10 7.10 -1.79
CA ILE A 158 -18.05 8.21 -1.55
C ILE A 158 -18.63 8.13 -0.13
N VAL A 159 -18.90 6.92 0.34
CA VAL A 159 -19.52 6.66 1.64
C VAL A 159 -18.64 7.10 2.80
N PHE A 160 -17.35 6.76 2.74
CA PHE A 160 -16.38 6.99 3.80
C PHE A 160 -15.46 8.18 3.51
N GLY A 161 -15.14 8.45 2.25
CA GLY A 161 -14.31 9.59 1.87
C GLY A 161 -15.06 10.92 1.89
N LEU A 162 -16.34 10.93 1.50
CA LEU A 162 -17.18 12.15 1.47
C LEU A 162 -18.30 12.14 2.52
N ASN A 163 -18.42 11.09 3.33
CA ASN A 163 -19.51 10.90 4.30
C ASN A 163 -20.91 10.97 3.66
N MET A 164 -21.03 10.58 2.39
CA MET A 164 -22.27 10.62 1.61
C MET A 164 -22.78 9.21 1.36
N ASN A 165 -24.04 8.93 1.69
CA ASN A 165 -24.60 7.58 1.61
C ASN A 165 -24.99 7.17 0.17
N VAL A 166 -24.07 7.30 -0.78
CA VAL A 166 -24.22 6.97 -2.20
C VAL A 166 -23.22 5.86 -2.54
N PRO A 167 -23.59 4.58 -2.40
CA PRO A 167 -22.67 3.47 -2.63
C PRO A 167 -22.44 3.27 -4.12
N LEU A 168 -21.19 3.03 -4.51
CA LEU A 168 -20.87 2.58 -5.87
C LEU A 168 -20.92 1.05 -5.86
N ARG A 169 -21.71 0.46 -6.77
CA ARG A 169 -21.95 -0.99 -6.84
C ARG A 169 -21.47 -1.67 -8.12
N SER A 170 -20.81 -0.92 -8.99
CA SER A 170 -20.32 -1.46 -10.26
C SER A 170 -18.95 -0.89 -10.59
N LEU A 171 -18.10 -1.74 -11.17
CA LEU A 171 -16.78 -1.33 -11.60
C LEU A 171 -16.81 -0.19 -12.63
N PRO A 172 -17.73 -0.16 -13.63
CA PRO A 172 -17.87 0.99 -14.52
C PRO A 172 -18.22 2.30 -13.79
N ALA A 173 -19.03 2.25 -12.72
CA ALA A 173 -19.31 3.43 -11.92
C ALA A 173 -18.07 3.92 -11.16
N LEU A 174 -17.32 3.01 -10.53
CA LEU A 174 -16.05 3.34 -9.87
C LEU A 174 -15.05 3.96 -10.86
N ARG A 175 -14.86 3.34 -12.03
CA ARG A 175 -13.97 3.86 -13.08
C ARG A 175 -14.38 5.28 -13.49
N ARG A 176 -15.66 5.58 -13.68
CA ARG A 176 -16.14 6.93 -14.02
C ARG A 176 -15.84 7.95 -12.92
N VAL A 177 -16.10 7.60 -11.66
CA VAL A 177 -15.81 8.48 -10.51
C VAL A 177 -14.31 8.76 -10.41
N ALA A 178 -13.47 7.74 -10.55
CA ALA A 178 -12.02 7.90 -10.52
C ALA A 178 -11.53 8.87 -11.61
N HIS A 179 -12.03 8.73 -12.86
CA HIS A 179 -11.67 9.64 -13.96
C HIS A 179 -12.06 11.09 -13.73
N LEU A 180 -13.18 11.34 -13.04
CA LEU A 180 -13.66 12.69 -12.74
C LEU A 180 -12.87 13.32 -11.58
N VAL A 181 -12.62 12.54 -10.52
CA VAL A 181 -12.14 13.06 -9.23
C VAL A 181 -10.61 13.12 -9.17
N LEU A 182 -9.91 12.09 -9.68
CA LEU A 182 -8.45 11.99 -9.56
C LEU A 182 -7.67 13.16 -10.18
N PRO A 183 -8.05 13.76 -11.33
CA PRO A 183 -7.37 14.93 -11.87
C PRO A 183 -7.40 16.16 -10.95
N VAL A 184 -8.40 16.25 -10.07
CA VAL A 184 -8.53 17.33 -9.09
C VAL A 184 -7.77 16.97 -7.81
N VAL A 185 -7.99 15.76 -7.29
CA VAL A 185 -7.34 15.28 -6.04
C VAL A 185 -5.82 15.28 -6.15
N THR A 186 -5.26 14.91 -7.30
CA THR A 186 -3.79 14.90 -7.52
C THR A 186 -3.13 16.29 -7.51
N LYS A 187 -3.92 17.37 -7.47
CA LYS A 187 -3.46 18.75 -7.32
C LYS A 187 -3.59 19.30 -5.91
N LEU A 188 -4.30 18.60 -5.03
CA LEU A 188 -4.55 19.02 -3.66
C LEU A 188 -3.48 18.47 -2.70
N PRO A 189 -3.29 19.08 -1.52
CA PRO A 189 -2.37 18.57 -0.51
C PRO A 189 -2.74 17.13 -0.11
N GLN A 190 -1.75 16.24 -0.07
CA GLN A 190 -1.97 14.82 0.20
C GLN A 190 -2.61 14.58 1.59
N ASP A 191 -2.26 15.42 2.58
CA ASP A 191 -2.76 15.33 3.96
C ASP A 191 -4.28 15.50 4.09
N TRP A 192 -4.96 15.94 3.03
CA TRP A 192 -6.42 16.05 3.01
C TRP A 192 -7.12 14.70 2.78
N PHE A 193 -6.45 13.74 2.13
CA PHE A 193 -7.05 12.47 1.71
C PHE A 193 -6.40 11.26 2.37
N TYR A 194 -5.17 11.42 2.88
CA TYR A 194 -4.53 10.41 3.70
C TYR A 194 -4.71 10.78 5.19
N PRO A 195 -5.40 9.97 6.00
CA PRO A 195 -5.41 10.17 7.44
C PRO A 195 -3.99 9.96 7.98
N THR A 196 -3.33 11.05 8.37
CA THR A 196 -2.01 11.02 9.00
C THR A 196 -2.12 11.35 10.50
N GLY A 197 -1.26 10.74 11.30
CA GLY A 197 -1.17 10.97 12.75
C GLY A 197 -2.39 10.45 13.54
N ASP A 198 -2.77 11.18 14.59
CA ASP A 198 -3.74 10.77 15.61
C ASP A 198 -5.15 10.48 15.08
N LYS A 199 -5.49 10.95 13.87
CA LYS A 199 -6.76 10.66 13.18
C LYS A 199 -6.94 9.16 12.84
N GLN A 200 -5.88 8.36 12.98
CA GLN A 200 -5.89 6.91 12.76
C GLN A 200 -6.46 6.11 13.96
N GLU A 201 -6.50 6.71 15.16
CA GLU A 201 -6.78 5.99 16.41
C GLU A 201 -8.26 6.04 16.84
N THR A 202 -9.11 6.80 16.14
CA THR A 202 -10.53 6.99 16.50
C THR A 202 -11.47 6.38 15.47
N SER A 203 -12.38 5.51 15.92
CA SER A 203 -13.51 5.06 15.09
C SER A 203 -14.61 6.12 15.06
N VAL A 204 -15.12 6.43 13.87
CA VAL A 204 -16.26 7.33 13.67
C VAL A 204 -17.39 6.51 13.07
N GLU A 205 -18.37 6.13 13.88
CA GLU A 205 -19.59 5.52 13.36
C GLU A 205 -20.37 6.53 12.52
N GLY A 206 -20.92 6.08 11.39
CA GLY A 206 -21.59 6.96 10.45
C GLY A 206 -22.58 6.23 9.55
N LYS A 207 -23.13 6.93 8.55
CA LYS A 207 -24.13 6.37 7.62
C LYS A 207 -23.61 5.14 6.85
N GLY A 208 -22.29 4.98 6.76
CA GLY A 208 -21.63 3.86 6.09
C GLY A 208 -21.54 2.56 6.90
N THR A 209 -21.76 2.60 8.22
CA THR A 209 -21.64 1.41 9.09
C THR A 209 -22.55 0.25 8.65
N ARG A 210 -23.71 0.56 8.05
CA ARG A 210 -24.63 -0.46 7.49
C ARG A 210 -23.99 -1.37 6.44
N TYR A 211 -22.98 -0.89 5.71
CA TYR A 211 -22.30 -1.71 4.69
C TYR A 211 -21.36 -2.73 5.31
N TYR A 212 -20.83 -2.47 6.52
CA TYR A 212 -20.08 -3.47 7.27
C TYR A 212 -20.99 -4.65 7.64
N ALA A 213 -22.22 -4.36 8.12
CA ALA A 213 -23.20 -5.41 8.42
C ALA A 213 -23.58 -6.24 7.19
N TRP A 214 -23.75 -5.58 6.03
CA TRP A 214 -24.06 -6.24 4.76
C TRP A 214 -22.91 -7.11 4.22
N ALA A 215 -21.66 -6.77 4.49
CA ALA A 215 -20.51 -7.46 3.90
C ALA A 215 -20.14 -8.76 4.64
N ASP A 216 -19.73 -9.75 3.85
CA ASP A 216 -19.10 -11.00 4.31
C ASP A 216 -17.57 -10.81 4.39
N VAL A 217 -17.01 -10.06 3.43
CA VAL A 217 -15.60 -9.67 3.38
C VAL A 217 -15.46 -8.15 3.42
N ILE A 218 -14.62 -7.64 4.32
CA ILE A 218 -14.23 -6.23 4.36
C ILE A 218 -12.82 -6.15 3.80
N ALA A 219 -12.63 -5.39 2.73
CA ALA A 219 -11.38 -5.32 2.00
C ALA A 219 -10.85 -3.88 1.88
N GLY A 220 -9.54 -3.70 2.08
CA GLY A 220 -8.87 -2.42 1.86
C GLY A 220 -7.76 -2.12 2.86
N ASP A 221 -7.37 -0.85 2.94
CA ASP A 221 -6.33 -0.40 3.87
C ASP A 221 -6.73 -0.61 5.33
N THR A 222 -5.84 -1.19 6.14
CA THR A 222 -6.11 -1.51 7.56
C THR A 222 -6.65 -0.32 8.35
N HIS A 223 -6.16 0.90 8.09
CA HIS A 223 -6.59 2.10 8.81
C HIS A 223 -8.03 2.47 8.40
N TYR A 224 -8.34 2.39 7.11
CA TYR A 224 -9.69 2.63 6.60
C TYR A 224 -10.68 1.56 7.05
N VAL A 225 -10.26 0.29 7.12
CA VAL A 225 -11.05 -0.81 7.67
C VAL A 225 -11.42 -0.53 9.12
N LYS A 226 -10.47 -0.07 9.93
CA LYS A 226 -10.71 0.21 11.36
C LYS A 226 -11.54 1.47 11.60
N ARG A 227 -11.30 2.53 10.83
CA ARG A 227 -11.83 3.88 11.09
C ARG A 227 -13.35 3.98 11.12
N TYR A 228 -14.04 3.16 10.33
CA TYR A 228 -15.50 3.19 10.21
C TYR A 228 -16.15 1.87 10.64
N ALA A 229 -15.36 0.94 11.18
CA ALA A 229 -15.86 -0.34 11.62
C ALA A 229 -16.76 -0.20 12.85
N PRO A 230 -17.92 -0.86 12.88
CA PRO A 230 -18.68 -1.04 14.11
C PRO A 230 -17.91 -1.90 15.11
N ARG A 231 -18.40 -1.93 16.36
CA ARG A 231 -17.87 -2.82 17.39
C ARG A 231 -18.03 -4.31 17.05
N ASP A 232 -19.09 -4.68 16.34
CA ASP A 232 -19.40 -6.06 15.98
C ASP A 232 -19.00 -6.35 14.52
N LEU A 233 -18.02 -7.23 14.35
CA LEU A 233 -17.56 -7.78 13.08
C LEU A 233 -17.65 -9.32 13.05
N LEU A 234 -18.59 -9.90 13.82
CA LEU A 234 -18.75 -11.34 13.96
C LEU A 234 -18.83 -12.06 12.60
N SER A 235 -18.05 -13.13 12.49
CA SER A 235 -18.02 -14.04 11.33
C SER A 235 -17.52 -13.39 10.03
N LYS A 236 -16.96 -12.18 10.08
CA LYS A 236 -16.46 -11.48 8.89
C LYS A 236 -15.04 -11.89 8.56
N THR A 237 -14.72 -11.86 7.26
CA THR A 237 -13.35 -11.90 6.78
C THR A 237 -12.84 -10.47 6.59
N VAL A 238 -11.63 -10.17 7.05
CA VAL A 238 -10.92 -8.92 6.74
C VAL A 238 -9.76 -9.23 5.80
N LEU A 239 -9.79 -8.66 4.59
CA LEU A 239 -8.71 -8.70 3.61
C LEU A 239 -7.97 -7.36 3.59
N THR A 240 -6.72 -7.35 4.02
CA THR A 240 -5.91 -6.14 4.10
C THR A 240 -4.45 -6.42 3.73
N GLN A 241 -3.55 -5.47 3.94
CA GLN A 241 -2.16 -5.58 3.50
C GLN A 241 -1.19 -5.89 4.65
N THR A 242 -1.11 -5.01 5.65
CA THR A 242 -0.06 -5.03 6.66
C THR A 242 -0.71 -4.67 7.98
N ILE A 243 -0.56 -5.56 8.94
CA ILE A 243 -1.10 -5.43 10.28
C ILE A 243 0.05 -5.33 11.29
N THR A 244 -0.21 -4.65 12.39
CA THR A 244 0.54 -4.78 13.63
C THR A 244 -0.10 -5.83 14.54
N GLU A 245 0.59 -6.21 15.61
CA GLU A 245 -0.01 -7.09 16.63
C GLU A 245 -1.22 -6.43 17.31
N ALA A 246 -1.18 -5.11 17.51
CA ALA A 246 -2.32 -4.36 18.02
C ALA A 246 -3.53 -4.43 17.09
N ASP A 247 -3.31 -4.40 15.76
CA ASP A 247 -4.39 -4.57 14.78
C ASP A 247 -4.99 -5.98 14.84
N ARG A 248 -4.16 -7.02 15.01
CA ARG A 248 -4.62 -8.41 15.17
C ARG A 248 -5.51 -8.55 16.40
N LEU A 249 -5.07 -8.02 17.55
CA LEU A 249 -5.86 -8.03 18.79
C LEU A 249 -7.17 -7.25 18.64
N TRP A 250 -7.13 -6.08 17.99
CA TRP A 250 -8.31 -5.27 17.70
C TRP A 250 -9.35 -6.02 16.86
N MET A 251 -8.91 -6.83 15.89
CA MET A 251 -9.80 -7.64 15.04
C MET A 251 -10.43 -8.79 15.83
N LYS A 252 -9.61 -9.48 16.65
CA LYS A 252 -10.09 -10.57 17.51
C LYS A 252 -11.14 -10.11 18.52
N ASP A 253 -10.90 -8.97 19.16
CA ASP A 253 -11.84 -8.32 20.11
C ASP A 253 -13.20 -7.96 19.48
N ARG A 254 -13.28 -7.85 18.15
CA ARG A 254 -14.52 -7.55 17.40
C ARG A 254 -15.16 -8.77 16.76
N GLY A 255 -14.60 -9.96 16.96
CA GLY A 255 -15.15 -11.21 16.44
C GLY A 255 -14.91 -11.44 14.94
N VAL A 256 -13.92 -10.76 14.34
CA VAL A 256 -13.46 -11.10 12.99
C VAL A 256 -13.05 -12.57 12.98
N ALA A 257 -13.65 -13.38 12.10
CA ALA A 257 -13.35 -14.82 12.05
C ALA A 257 -12.08 -15.11 11.28
N ARG A 258 -11.82 -14.35 10.21
CA ARG A 258 -10.68 -14.57 9.33
C ARG A 258 -9.97 -13.26 9.00
N LEU A 259 -8.66 -13.25 9.15
CA LEU A 259 -7.77 -12.16 8.75
C LEU A 259 -6.84 -12.63 7.63
N ILE A 260 -6.89 -11.93 6.50
CA ILE A 260 -6.05 -12.19 5.34
C ILE A 260 -5.17 -10.97 5.07
N THR A 261 -3.86 -11.19 4.95
CA THR A 261 -2.91 -10.14 4.60
C THR A 261 -2.24 -10.42 3.25
N THR A 262 -2.29 -9.47 2.33
CA THR A 262 -1.71 -9.61 0.98
C THR A 262 -0.20 -9.37 0.94
N THR A 263 0.36 -8.61 1.90
CA THR A 263 1.79 -8.32 1.94
C THR A 263 2.49 -9.37 2.79
N PRO A 264 3.35 -10.21 2.21
CA PRO A 264 4.02 -11.27 2.95
C PRO A 264 5.19 -10.70 3.78
N ARG A 265 5.58 -11.49 4.79
CA ARG A 265 6.82 -11.25 5.54
C ARG A 265 8.02 -11.57 4.65
N MET A 266 9.03 -10.72 4.68
CA MET A 266 10.33 -10.96 4.06
C MET A 266 11.40 -10.73 5.11
N GLY A 267 12.25 -11.73 5.36
CA GLY A 267 13.15 -11.71 6.52
C GLY A 267 12.38 -11.69 7.84
N SER A 268 12.74 -10.78 8.74
CA SER A 268 12.15 -10.69 10.08
C SER A 268 10.88 -9.83 10.17
N ARG A 269 10.45 -9.19 9.07
CA ARG A 269 9.40 -8.16 9.10
C ARG A 269 8.53 -8.09 7.84
N ASN A 270 7.47 -7.30 7.94
CA ASN A 270 6.69 -6.83 6.79
C ASN A 270 7.30 -5.54 6.23
N PHE A 271 7.66 -5.55 4.95
CA PHE A 271 8.10 -4.35 4.25
C PHE A 271 6.92 -3.68 3.55
N ALA A 272 6.92 -2.34 3.55
CA ALA A 272 5.92 -1.57 2.81
C ALA A 272 6.09 -1.78 1.30
N THR A 273 5.01 -1.60 0.54
CA THR A 273 5.00 -1.82 -0.92
C THR A 273 6.03 -0.96 -1.67
N ASN A 274 6.36 0.25 -1.20
CA ASN A 274 7.42 1.08 -1.81
C ASN A 274 8.81 0.44 -1.68
N VAL A 275 9.09 -0.22 -0.55
CA VAL A 275 10.34 -0.95 -0.34
C VAL A 275 10.36 -2.18 -1.24
N LEU A 276 9.26 -2.94 -1.27
CA LEU A 276 9.16 -4.14 -2.12
C LEU A 276 9.30 -3.81 -3.61
N GLU A 277 8.70 -2.71 -4.07
CA GLU A 277 8.82 -2.27 -5.45
C GLU A 277 10.26 -1.87 -5.78
N ALA A 278 10.87 -1.03 -4.94
CA ALA A 278 12.27 -0.63 -5.10
C ALA A 278 13.22 -1.83 -5.05
N PHE A 279 12.93 -2.82 -4.20
CA PHE A 279 13.64 -4.10 -4.12
C PHE A 279 13.56 -4.87 -5.43
N PHE A 280 12.38 -5.06 -6.02
CA PHE A 280 12.25 -5.79 -7.29
C PHE A 280 12.92 -5.03 -8.46
N VAL A 281 12.82 -3.70 -8.48
CA VAL A 281 13.52 -2.88 -9.47
C VAL A 281 15.04 -3.05 -9.31
N ALA A 282 15.57 -2.92 -8.10
CA ALA A 282 16.99 -3.13 -7.82
C ALA A 282 17.43 -4.55 -8.21
N LEU A 283 16.66 -5.58 -7.85
CA LEU A 283 16.93 -6.98 -8.18
C LEU A 283 17.02 -7.21 -9.69
N SER A 284 16.13 -6.56 -10.47
CA SER A 284 16.13 -6.67 -11.93
C SER A 284 17.30 -5.97 -12.63
N GLY A 285 17.99 -5.06 -11.93
CA GLY A 285 19.02 -4.20 -12.52
C GLY A 285 18.49 -3.04 -13.38
N LYS A 286 17.17 -2.87 -13.49
CA LYS A 286 16.57 -1.74 -14.20
C LYS A 286 16.66 -0.44 -13.41
N ARG A 287 16.51 0.67 -14.12
CA ARG A 287 16.50 2.04 -13.57
C ARG A 287 15.14 2.71 -13.65
N GLU A 288 14.08 1.91 -13.76
CA GLU A 288 12.70 2.35 -13.86
C GLU A 288 11.77 1.28 -13.29
N ALA A 289 10.51 1.66 -13.06
CA ALA A 289 9.48 0.73 -12.60
C ALA A 289 9.30 -0.42 -13.61
N LEU A 290 9.09 -1.63 -13.11
CA LEU A 290 8.88 -2.83 -13.93
C LEU A 290 7.48 -2.86 -14.55
N SER A 291 7.30 -3.69 -15.58
CA SER A 291 5.96 -4.02 -16.06
C SER A 291 5.20 -4.85 -15.03
N GLN A 292 3.87 -4.93 -15.17
CA GLN A 292 3.04 -5.74 -14.29
C GLN A 292 3.44 -7.22 -14.34
N GLU A 293 3.74 -7.74 -15.53
CA GLU A 293 4.16 -9.12 -15.78
C GLU A 293 5.54 -9.40 -15.15
N GLU A 294 6.45 -8.43 -15.22
CA GLU A 294 7.77 -8.54 -14.58
C GLU A 294 7.67 -8.55 -13.06
N TYR A 295 6.87 -7.66 -12.47
CA TYR A 295 6.59 -7.71 -11.03
C TYR A 295 5.96 -9.05 -10.65
N LEU A 296 4.99 -9.54 -11.44
CA LEU A 296 4.30 -10.79 -11.15
C LEU A 296 5.26 -11.97 -11.16
N ARG A 297 6.18 -12.01 -12.12
CA ARG A 297 7.23 -13.02 -12.20
C ARG A 297 8.07 -13.03 -10.92
N TYR A 298 8.60 -11.89 -10.49
CA TYR A 298 9.42 -11.82 -9.27
C TYR A 298 8.62 -12.14 -8.01
N ILE A 299 7.38 -11.65 -7.89
CA ILE A 299 6.48 -11.99 -6.77
C ILE A 299 6.32 -13.50 -6.65
N ARG A 300 6.12 -14.21 -7.77
CA ARG A 300 5.99 -15.67 -7.81
C ARG A 300 7.30 -16.40 -7.54
N GLU A 301 8.41 -15.93 -8.10
CA GLU A 301 9.75 -16.51 -7.86
C GLU A 301 10.17 -16.44 -6.40
N VAL A 302 9.86 -15.32 -5.71
CA VAL A 302 10.10 -15.18 -4.26
C VAL A 302 9.08 -15.99 -3.45
N GLY A 303 8.00 -16.47 -4.07
CA GLY A 303 6.99 -17.31 -3.40
C GLY A 303 6.02 -16.52 -2.52
N PHE A 304 5.78 -15.25 -2.86
CA PHE A 304 4.86 -14.40 -2.13
C PHE A 304 3.42 -14.89 -2.28
N LYS A 305 2.76 -15.11 -1.14
CA LYS A 305 1.37 -15.58 -1.05
C LYS A 305 0.61 -14.79 0.03
N PRO A 306 -0.70 -14.59 -0.13
CA PRO A 306 -1.50 -14.05 0.96
C PRO A 306 -1.46 -14.97 2.17
N GLU A 307 -1.32 -14.40 3.36
CA GLU A 307 -1.36 -15.13 4.63
C GLU A 307 -2.81 -15.18 5.11
N VAL A 308 -3.35 -16.39 5.33
CA VAL A 308 -4.71 -16.59 5.85
C VAL A 308 -4.62 -17.02 7.31
N ASN A 309 -5.22 -16.24 8.20
CA ASN A 309 -5.27 -16.49 9.64
C ASN A 309 -6.74 -16.60 10.08
N GLU A 310 -7.12 -17.69 10.74
CA GLU A 310 -8.38 -17.76 11.49
C GLU A 310 -8.13 -17.18 12.91
N LEU A 311 -9.04 -16.35 13.45
CA LEU A 311 -8.84 -15.57 14.69
C LEU A 311 -9.66 -16.05 15.91
#